data_AF-A0A3S5ES33-F1
#
_entry.id   AF-A0A3S5ES33-F1
#
_cell.length_a   1.000
_cell.length_b   1.000
_cell.length_c   1.000
_cell.angle_alpha   90.00
_cell.angle_beta   90.00
_cell.angle_gamma   90.00
#
_symmetry.space_group_name_H-M   'P 1'
#
loop_
_entity.id
_entity.type
_entity.pdbx_description
1 polymer ?
#
loop_
_entity_poly.entity_id
_entity_poly.type
_entity_poly.pdbx_seq_one_letter_code
_entity_poly.pdbx_strand_id
1 'polypeptide(L)'
;MLITLWVFTGVEGAAVLSAHAKKRSDVGLATVLGILIALALYIAITVLSLGILPRETIAMMPNPSMARLLEHMIGGTGKIIITACLIVSVLASYISWTMFSAEVPYRGAKNGAFPKILDKLNKNNTPINSLWFTGFIVQLCLLLVLLTGKSYNTLLLISTSMILVPYF
;
A
#
# COMPACT_ATOMS: atom_id res chain seq x y z
N MET A 1 -8.33 5.47 -14.06
CA MET A 1 -8.22 3.99 -14.00
C MET A 1 -6.96 3.49 -13.28
N LEU A 2 -5.78 4.09 -13.43
CA LEU A 2 -4.60 3.60 -12.68
C LEU A 2 -4.76 3.75 -11.15
N ILE A 3 -5.31 4.88 -10.69
CA ILE A 3 -5.57 5.10 -9.26
C ILE A 3 -6.57 4.08 -8.67
N THR A 4 -7.53 3.58 -9.46
CA THR A 4 -8.47 2.55 -8.98
C THR A 4 -7.82 1.17 -8.90
N LEU A 5 -6.83 0.88 -9.74
CA LEU A 5 -6.05 -0.37 -9.66
C LEU A 5 -5.13 -0.37 -8.45
N TRP A 6 -4.53 0.78 -8.12
CA TRP A 6 -3.69 0.97 -6.93
C TRP A 6 -4.37 0.51 -5.63
N VAL A 7 -5.69 0.65 -5.54
CA VAL A 7 -6.47 0.27 -4.36
C VAL A 7 -6.47 -1.25 -4.12
N PHE A 8 -6.24 -2.06 -5.16
CA PHE A 8 -6.12 -3.52 -5.06
C PHE A 8 -4.67 -4.01 -4.96
N THR A 9 -3.71 -3.10 -5.09
CA THR A 9 -2.28 -3.39 -4.93
C THR A 9 -1.99 -3.73 -3.46
N GLY A 10 -1.30 -4.84 -3.22
CA GLY A 10 -0.98 -5.37 -1.89
C GLY A 10 -1.31 -6.85 -1.71
N VAL A 11 -2.12 -7.45 -2.60
CA VAL A 11 -2.43 -8.90 -2.58
C VAL A 11 -1.17 -9.75 -2.78
N GLU A 12 -0.24 -9.27 -3.61
CA GLU A 12 1.09 -9.85 -3.83
C GLU A 12 1.92 -9.93 -2.55
N GLY A 13 1.66 -9.05 -1.59
CA GLY A 13 2.28 -9.07 -0.27
C GLY A 13 2.08 -10.39 0.44
N ALA A 14 0.87 -10.97 0.34
CA ALA A 14 0.57 -12.27 0.94
C ALA A 14 1.42 -13.40 0.33
N ALA A 15 1.64 -13.37 -0.99
CA ALA A 15 2.46 -14.37 -1.68
C ALA A 15 3.95 -14.26 -1.30
N VAL A 16 4.50 -13.05 -1.25
CA VAL A 16 5.91 -12.81 -0.91
C VAL A 16 6.19 -13.14 0.56
N LEU A 17 5.32 -12.70 1.47
CA LEU A 17 5.44 -12.96 2.90
C LEU A 17 5.00 -14.37 3.30
N SER A 18 4.40 -15.16 2.40
CA SER A 18 3.93 -16.52 2.68
C SER A 18 4.99 -17.45 3.26
N ALA A 19 6.28 -17.23 2.96
CA ALA A 19 7.35 -18.07 3.52
C ALA A 19 7.55 -17.88 5.02
N HIS A 20 7.07 -16.77 5.57
CA HIS A 20 7.07 -16.51 7.02
C HIS A 20 5.82 -17.09 7.71
N ALA A 21 4.86 -17.62 6.96
CA ALA A 21 3.64 -18.18 7.52
C ALA A 21 3.89 -19.57 8.13
N LYS A 22 3.28 -19.80 9.30
CA LYS A 22 3.36 -21.10 10.00
C LYS A 22 2.68 -22.23 9.22
N LYS A 23 1.60 -21.92 8.49
CA LYS A 23 0.85 -22.87 7.64
C LYS A 23 0.52 -22.22 6.30
N ARG A 24 0.76 -22.95 5.21
CA ARG A 24 0.49 -22.47 3.85
C ARG A 24 -1.01 -22.35 3.54
N SER A 25 -1.83 -23.22 4.12
CA SER A 25 -3.30 -23.18 3.99
C SER A 25 -3.90 -21.86 4.46
N ASP A 26 -3.34 -21.30 5.53
CA ASP A 26 -3.87 -20.11 6.19
C ASP A 26 -3.63 -18.87 5.34
N VAL A 27 -2.53 -18.84 4.55
CA VAL A 27 -2.22 -17.75 3.62
C VAL A 27 -3.29 -17.63 2.54
N GLY A 28 -3.69 -18.75 1.94
CA GLY A 28 -4.71 -18.76 0.89
C GLY A 28 -6.05 -18.25 1.40
N LEU A 29 -6.52 -18.79 2.52
CA LEU A 29 -7.77 -18.36 3.16
C LEU A 29 -7.73 -16.89 3.56
N ALA A 30 -6.65 -16.44 4.21
CA ALA A 30 -6.47 -15.05 4.63
C ALA A 30 -6.46 -14.09 3.44
N THR A 31 -5.85 -14.48 2.32
CA THR A 31 -5.81 -13.67 1.10
C THR A 31 -7.21 -13.52 0.50
N VAL A 32 -7.94 -14.62 0.34
CA VAL A 32 -9.31 -14.59 -0.23
C VAL A 32 -10.25 -13.79 0.66
N LEU A 33 -10.25 -14.04 1.97
CA LEU A 33 -11.05 -13.29 2.92
C LEU A 33 -10.67 -11.80 2.93
N GLY A 34 -9.38 -11.49 2.90
CA GLY A 34 -8.89 -10.12 2.84
C GLY A 34 -9.42 -9.36 1.62
N ILE A 35 -9.35 -9.98 0.44
CA ILE A 35 -9.88 -9.40 -0.81
C ILE A 35 -11.40 -9.21 -0.74
N LEU A 36 -12.15 -10.21 -0.26
CA LEU A 36 -13.60 -10.13 -0.16
C LEU A 36 -14.04 -9.03 0.82
N ILE A 37 -13.38 -8.93 1.97
CA ILE A 37 -13.64 -7.88 2.97
C ILE A 37 -13.30 -6.51 2.38
N ALA A 38 -12.14 -6.35 1.73
CA ALA A 38 -11.75 -5.09 1.10
C ALA A 38 -12.75 -4.67 0.01
N LEU A 39 -13.15 -5.61 -0.85
CA LEU A 39 -14.15 -5.37 -1.89
C LEU A 39 -15.49 -4.92 -1.31
N ALA A 40 -15.99 -5.63 -0.28
CA ALA A 40 -17.23 -5.27 0.39
C ALA A 40 -17.14 -3.87 1.02
N LEU A 41 -16.02 -3.53 1.65
CA LEU A 41 -15.78 -2.20 2.21
C LEU A 41 -15.72 -1.12 1.13
N TYR A 42 -15.07 -1.36 -0.01
CA TYR A 42 -15.02 -0.38 -1.10
C TYR A 42 -16.41 -0.13 -1.71
N ILE A 43 -17.21 -1.18 -1.89
CA ILE A 43 -18.60 -1.05 -2.34
C ILE A 43 -19.40 -0.27 -1.31
N ALA A 44 -19.33 -0.64 -0.03
CA ALA A 44 -20.07 0.02 1.04
C ALA A 44 -19.69 1.51 1.15
N ILE A 45 -18.41 1.84 1.17
CA ILE A 45 -17.93 3.22 1.22
C ILE A 45 -18.46 4.02 0.02
N THR A 46 -18.42 3.45 -1.18
CA THR A 46 -18.90 4.14 -2.40
C THR A 46 -20.40 4.39 -2.36
N VAL A 47 -21.20 3.34 -2.06
CA VAL A 47 -22.67 3.42 -2.04
C VAL A 47 -23.14 4.35 -0.92
N LEU A 48 -22.58 4.21 0.28
CA LEU A 48 -22.94 5.08 1.42
C LEU A 48 -22.58 6.53 1.14
N SER A 49 -21.39 6.80 0.58
CA SER A 49 -20.97 8.16 0.25
C SER A 49 -21.93 8.83 -0.72
N LEU A 50 -22.31 8.13 -1.79
CA LEU A 50 -23.26 8.64 -2.80
C LEU A 50 -24.70 8.73 -2.27
N GLY A 51 -25.04 7.97 -1.23
CA GLY A 51 -26.33 8.09 -0.54
C GLY A 51 -26.44 9.33 0.35
N ILE A 52 -25.31 9.90 0.77
CA ILE A 52 -25.29 11.06 1.69
C ILE A 52 -25.16 12.37 0.93
N LEU A 53 -24.30 12.42 -0.11
CA LEU A 53 -24.05 13.64 -0.89
C LEU A 53 -24.09 13.38 -2.40
N PRO A 54 -24.52 14.37 -3.20
CA PRO A 54 -24.45 14.30 -4.66
C PRO A 54 -23.01 14.09 -5.16
N ARG A 55 -22.87 13.34 -6.26
CA ARG A 55 -21.56 13.03 -6.88
C ARG A 55 -20.74 14.29 -7.18
N GLU A 56 -21.39 15.36 -7.63
CA GLU A 56 -20.70 16.62 -7.98
C GLU A 56 -20.06 17.29 -6.77
N THR A 57 -20.73 17.23 -5.62
CA THR A 57 -20.21 17.76 -4.37
C THR A 57 -19.01 16.95 -3.89
N ILE A 58 -19.12 15.61 -3.92
CA ILE A 58 -18.02 14.71 -3.51
C ILE A 58 -16.80 14.87 -4.42
N ALA A 59 -17.01 15.05 -5.73
CA ALA A 59 -15.93 15.21 -6.70
C ALA A 59 -15.10 16.49 -6.49
N MET A 60 -15.70 17.54 -5.90
CA MET A 60 -15.00 18.79 -5.59
C MET A 60 -14.38 18.80 -4.18
N MET A 61 -14.57 17.74 -3.38
CA MET A 61 -13.99 17.69 -2.04
C MET A 61 -12.48 17.48 -2.07
N PRO A 62 -11.72 18.17 -1.21
CA PRO A 62 -10.30 17.88 -1.02
C PRO A 62 -10.13 16.51 -0.38
N ASN A 63 -9.10 15.78 -0.83
CA ASN A 63 -8.74 14.50 -0.23
C ASN A 63 -8.15 14.72 1.18
N PRO A 64 -8.47 13.86 2.17
CA PRO A 64 -9.34 12.68 2.09
C PRO A 64 -10.84 13.02 2.22
N SER A 65 -11.63 12.76 1.17
CA SER A 65 -13.05 13.15 1.10
C SER A 65 -13.91 12.49 2.18
N MET A 66 -13.56 11.28 2.63
CA MET A 66 -14.28 10.57 3.70
C MET A 66 -14.26 11.30 5.04
N ALA A 67 -13.19 12.04 5.35
CA ALA A 67 -13.11 12.80 6.60
C ALA A 67 -14.14 13.95 6.62
N ARG A 68 -14.34 14.61 5.48
CA ARG A 68 -15.37 15.65 5.29
C ARG A 68 -16.77 15.07 5.23
N LEU A 69 -16.91 13.89 4.64
CA LEU A 69 -18.19 13.20 4.54
C LEU A 69 -18.70 12.79 5.93
N LEU A 70 -17.83 12.23 6.78
CA LEU A 70 -18.18 11.97 8.18
C LEU A 70 -18.36 13.26 9.00
N GLU A 71 -17.59 14.32 8.72
CA GLU A 71 -17.82 15.63 9.34
C GLU A 71 -19.24 16.14 9.08
N HIS A 72 -19.78 15.91 7.89
CA HIS A 72 -21.14 16.29 7.53
C HIS A 72 -22.21 15.46 8.27
N MET A 73 -21.94 14.18 8.56
CA MET A 73 -22.91 13.29 9.21
C MET A 73 -22.95 13.44 10.74
N ILE A 74 -21.79 13.53 11.38
CA ILE A 74 -21.62 13.43 12.85
C ILE A 74 -20.81 14.59 13.43
N GLY A 75 -20.57 15.65 12.64
CA GLY A 75 -19.86 16.84 13.06
C GLY A 75 -18.34 16.65 13.18
N GLY A 76 -17.67 17.61 13.82
CA GLY A 76 -16.20 17.65 13.92
C GLY A 76 -15.57 16.39 14.53
N THR A 77 -16.28 15.68 15.39
CA THR A 77 -15.84 14.40 15.98
C THR A 77 -15.61 13.33 14.90
N GLY A 78 -16.47 13.26 13.88
CA GLY A 78 -16.32 12.31 12.76
C GLY A 78 -15.02 12.52 11.99
N LYS A 79 -14.66 13.78 11.75
CA LYS A 79 -13.40 14.14 11.08
C LYS A 79 -12.19 13.66 11.87
N ILE A 80 -12.19 13.85 13.19
CA ILE A 80 -11.07 13.46 14.06
C ILE A 80 -10.89 11.95 14.06
N ILE A 81 -11.98 11.18 14.21
CA ILE A 81 -11.95 9.72 14.20
C ILE A 81 -11.36 9.20 12.89
N ILE A 82 -11.86 9.67 11.74
CA ILE A 82 -11.38 9.22 10.43
C ILE A 82 -9.91 9.59 10.21
N THR A 83 -9.52 10.80 10.62
CA THR A 83 -8.12 11.24 10.49
C THR A 83 -7.19 10.39 11.35
N ALA A 84 -7.58 10.05 12.58
CA ALA A 84 -6.80 9.17 13.45
C ALA A 84 -6.68 7.75 12.87
N CYS A 85 -7.80 7.17 12.40
CA CYS A 85 -7.79 5.87 11.74
C CYS A 85 -6.92 5.86 10.48
N LEU A 86 -6.97 6.94 9.69
CA LEU A 86 -6.13 7.12 8.50
C LEU A 86 -4.65 7.09 8.87
N ILE A 87 -4.24 7.83 9.91
CA ILE A 87 -2.84 7.85 10.36
C ILE A 87 -2.37 6.44 10.75
N VAL A 88 -3.16 5.72 11.56
CA VAL A 88 -2.83 4.36 11.98
C VAL A 88 -2.74 3.42 10.76
N SER A 89 -3.68 3.54 9.83
CA SER A 89 -3.71 2.75 8.60
C SER A 89 -2.49 2.99 7.72
N VAL A 90 -2.09 4.26 7.53
CA VAL A 90 -0.92 4.64 6.73
C VAL A 90 0.37 4.14 7.40
N LEU A 91 0.50 4.24 8.72
CA LEU A 91 1.67 3.72 9.44
C LEU A 91 1.78 2.19 9.34
N ALA A 92 0.66 1.48 9.49
CA ALA A 92 0.63 0.03 9.34
C ALA A 92 1.00 -0.39 7.90
N SER A 93 0.44 0.30 6.91
CA SER A 93 0.77 0.10 5.50
C SER A 93 2.25 0.36 5.23
N TYR A 94 2.82 1.45 5.76
CA TYR A 94 4.23 1.80 5.61
C TYR A 94 5.16 0.68 6.10
N ILE A 95 4.88 0.10 7.27
CA ILE A 95 5.67 -1.02 7.81
C ILE A 95 5.54 -2.25 6.90
N SER A 96 4.32 -2.60 6.49
CA SER A 96 4.05 -3.74 5.62
C SER A 96 4.80 -3.63 4.27
N TRP A 97 4.74 -2.47 3.63
CA TRP A 97 5.43 -2.20 2.36
C TRP A 97 6.94 -2.20 2.50
N THR A 98 7.47 -1.72 3.62
CA THR A 98 8.92 -1.75 3.89
C THR A 98 9.42 -3.20 3.99
N MET A 99 8.68 -4.06 4.71
CA MET A 99 9.00 -5.49 4.81
C MET A 99 8.91 -6.19 3.45
N PHE A 100 7.84 -5.92 2.69
CA PHE A 100 7.65 -6.47 1.36
C PHE A 100 8.79 -6.09 0.40
N SER A 101 9.14 -4.80 0.36
CA SER A 101 10.18 -4.27 -0.52
C SER A 101 11.55 -4.87 -0.24
N ALA A 102 11.88 -5.14 1.02
CA ALA A 102 13.15 -5.80 1.38
C ALA A 102 13.19 -7.29 1.00
N GLU A 103 12.05 -7.98 0.93
CA GLU A 103 12.01 -9.42 0.63
C GLU A 103 12.28 -9.72 -0.86
N VAL A 104 11.89 -8.81 -1.76
CA VAL A 104 12.01 -9.01 -3.22
C VAL A 104 13.48 -9.10 -3.67
N PRO A 105 14.37 -8.12 -3.37
CA PRO A 105 15.78 -8.22 -3.76
C PRO A 105 16.52 -9.33 -3.00
N TYR A 106 16.12 -9.62 -1.76
CA TYR A 106 16.67 -10.74 -0.98
C TYR A 106 16.45 -12.08 -1.71
N ARG A 107 15.21 -12.37 -2.09
CA ARG A 107 14.89 -13.60 -2.84
C ARG A 107 15.48 -13.60 -4.24
N GLY A 108 15.51 -12.44 -4.89
CA GLY A 108 16.20 -12.26 -6.16
C GLY A 108 17.68 -12.62 -6.06
N ALA A 109 18.37 -12.23 -4.98
CA ALA A 109 19.78 -12.55 -4.77
C ALA A 109 20.01 -14.03 -4.48
N LYS A 110 19.11 -14.66 -3.72
CA LYS A 110 19.13 -16.10 -3.46
C LYS A 110 18.98 -16.94 -4.73
N ASN A 111 18.22 -16.43 -5.70
CA ASN A 111 18.02 -17.06 -7.02
C ASN A 111 19.07 -16.62 -8.07
N GLY A 112 20.07 -15.81 -7.69
CA GLY A 112 21.13 -15.35 -8.59
C GLY A 112 20.76 -14.18 -9.52
N ALA A 113 19.56 -13.61 -9.41
CA ALA A 113 19.12 -12.47 -10.21
C ALA A 113 19.66 -11.12 -9.68
N PHE A 114 20.01 -11.06 -8.39
CA PHE A 114 20.59 -9.87 -7.75
C PHE A 114 22.00 -10.17 -7.18
N PRO A 115 22.81 -9.13 -6.89
CA PRO A 115 24.11 -9.31 -6.26
C PRO A 115 24.01 -10.10 -4.95
N LYS A 116 24.91 -11.07 -4.76
CA LYS A 116 24.96 -11.94 -3.56
C LYS A 116 25.04 -11.18 -2.23
N ILE A 117 25.47 -9.92 -2.26
CA ILE A 117 25.51 -9.04 -1.10
C ILE A 117 24.12 -8.86 -0.47
N LEU A 118 23.04 -8.93 -1.26
CA LEU A 118 21.66 -8.73 -0.77
C LEU A 118 21.06 -9.98 -0.08
N ASP A 119 21.72 -11.15 -0.13
CA ASP A 119 21.28 -12.40 0.53
C ASP A 119 21.67 -12.46 2.03
N LYS A 120 22.27 -11.39 2.58
CA LYS A 120 22.72 -11.38 3.98
C LYS A 120 21.56 -11.13 4.95
N LEU A 121 21.35 -12.08 5.87
CA LEU A 121 20.43 -11.94 7.01
C LEU A 121 21.14 -11.42 8.26
N ASN A 122 20.41 -10.71 9.12
CA ASN A 122 20.87 -10.32 10.47
C ASN A 122 20.51 -11.40 11.53
N LYS A 123 20.82 -11.13 12.81
CA LYS A 123 20.53 -12.04 13.94
C LYS A 123 19.03 -12.37 14.12
N ASN A 124 18.15 -11.52 13.59
CA ASN A 124 16.69 -11.67 13.67
C ASN A 124 16.10 -12.22 12.36
N ASN A 125 16.91 -12.85 11.50
CA ASN A 125 16.51 -13.38 10.20
C ASN A 125 15.90 -12.33 9.25
N THR A 126 16.29 -11.06 9.38
CA THR A 126 15.84 -9.98 8.49
C THR A 126 16.90 -9.67 7.43
N PRO A 127 16.53 -9.49 6.15
CA PRO A 127 17.48 -9.17 5.07
C PRO A 127 17.97 -7.72 5.15
N ILE A 128 19.02 -7.50 5.95
CA ILE A 128 19.51 -6.16 6.31
C ILE A 128 20.07 -5.39 5.11
N ASN A 129 20.83 -6.05 4.24
CA ASN A 129 21.44 -5.41 3.08
C ASN A 129 20.37 -5.04 2.05
N SER A 130 19.37 -5.90 1.88
CA SER A 130 18.21 -5.61 1.03
C SER A 130 17.39 -4.43 1.55
N LEU A 131 17.17 -4.37 2.87
CA LEU A 131 16.46 -3.26 3.52
C LEU A 131 17.17 -1.91 3.32
N TRP A 132 18.50 -1.87 3.48
CA TRP A 132 19.28 -0.65 3.22
C TRP A 132 19.24 -0.25 1.75
N PHE A 133 19.35 -1.22 0.85
CA PHE A 133 19.31 -0.99 -0.59
C PHE A 133 17.96 -0.39 -1.02
N THR A 134 16.84 -1.00 -0.61
CA THR A 134 15.51 -0.48 -0.93
C THR A 134 15.23 0.86 -0.26
N GLY A 135 15.67 1.03 0.99
CA GLY A 135 15.61 2.31 1.69
C GLY A 135 16.33 3.43 0.95
N PHE A 136 17.56 3.18 0.48
CA PHE A 136 18.34 4.16 -0.29
C PHE A 136 17.65 4.52 -1.61
N ILE A 137 17.10 3.54 -2.33
CA ILE A 137 16.34 3.78 -3.56
C ILE A 137 15.11 4.64 -3.28
N VAL A 138 14.35 4.34 -2.23
CA VAL A 138 13.17 5.14 -1.85
C VAL A 138 13.57 6.58 -1.57
N GLN A 139 14.65 6.82 -0.81
CA GLN A 139 15.10 8.19 -0.54
C GLN A 139 15.60 8.91 -1.79
N LEU A 140 16.31 8.21 -2.67
CA LEU A 140 16.74 8.76 -3.95
C LEU A 140 15.52 9.17 -4.79
N CYS A 141 14.49 8.32 -4.88
CA CYS A 141 13.23 8.65 -5.55
C CYS A 141 12.54 9.88 -4.94
N LEU A 142 12.48 9.98 -3.60
CA LEU A 142 11.90 11.14 -2.92
C LEU A 142 12.68 12.43 -3.19
N LEU A 143 14.01 12.37 -3.20
CA LEU A 143 14.86 13.50 -3.57
C LEU A 143 14.65 13.90 -5.03
N LEU A 144 14.57 12.95 -5.96
CA LEU A 144 14.30 13.24 -7.37
C LEU A 144 12.95 13.93 -7.55
N VAL A 145 11.90 13.46 -6.86
CA VAL A 145 10.58 14.08 -6.93
C VAL A 145 10.60 15.51 -6.39
N LEU A 146 11.30 15.73 -5.28
CA LEU A 146 11.50 17.06 -4.72
C LEU A 146 12.20 18.00 -5.71
N LEU A 147 13.27 17.53 -6.37
CA LEU A 147 14.03 18.30 -7.35
C LEU A 147 13.24 18.57 -8.64
N THR A 148 12.39 17.63 -9.07
CA THR A 148 11.63 17.75 -10.32
C THR A 148 10.32 18.53 -10.12
N GLY A 149 9.94 18.87 -8.88
CA GLY A 149 8.68 19.55 -8.55
C GLY A 149 7.42 18.75 -8.93
N LYS A 150 7.55 17.43 -9.11
CA LYS A 150 6.45 16.56 -9.53
C LYS A 150 5.55 16.23 -8.34
N SER A 151 4.24 16.22 -8.57
CA SER A 151 3.24 15.90 -7.53
C SER A 151 3.25 14.42 -7.16
N TYR A 152 2.75 14.10 -5.96
CA TYR A 152 2.45 12.75 -5.45
C TYR A 152 1.74 11.85 -6.48
N ASN A 153 0.85 12.41 -7.31
CA ASN A 153 0.18 11.66 -8.38
C ASN A 153 1.16 11.03 -9.38
N THR A 154 2.31 11.66 -9.63
CA THR A 154 3.34 11.12 -10.54
C THR A 154 3.95 9.85 -9.97
N LEU A 155 4.25 9.85 -8.67
CA LEU A 155 4.76 8.67 -7.96
C LEU A 155 3.75 7.53 -8.00
N LEU A 156 2.47 7.83 -7.74
CA LEU A 156 1.40 6.84 -7.83
C LEU A 156 1.29 6.22 -9.23
N LEU A 157 1.37 7.05 -10.28
CA LEU A 157 1.28 6.58 -11.67
C LEU A 157 2.46 5.67 -12.04
N ILE A 158 3.69 6.05 -11.67
CA ILE A 158 4.88 5.24 -11.90
C ILE A 158 4.75 3.91 -11.15
N SER A 159 4.41 3.96 -9.86
CA SER A 159 4.29 2.78 -9.02
C SER A 159 3.20 1.82 -9.53
N THR A 160 2.02 2.34 -9.91
CA THR A 160 0.95 1.53 -10.48
C THR A 160 1.34 0.94 -11.84
N SER A 161 2.10 1.67 -12.67
CA SER A 161 2.53 1.13 -13.96
C SER A 161 3.52 -0.02 -13.78
N MET A 162 4.44 0.11 -12.82
CA MET A 162 5.42 -0.93 -12.52
C MET A 162 4.80 -2.17 -11.88
N ILE A 163 3.78 -1.99 -11.01
CA ILE A 163 3.11 -3.12 -10.36
C ILE A 163 2.27 -3.95 -11.34
N LEU A 164 1.86 -3.38 -12.49
CA LEU A 164 1.04 -4.10 -13.47
C LEU A 164 1.85 -5.10 -14.31
N VAL A 165 3.17 -4.89 -14.47
CA VAL A 165 4.01 -5.76 -15.31
C VAL A 165 3.95 -7.24 -14.87
N PRO A 166 4.04 -7.58 -13.57
CA PRO A 166 3.90 -8.97 -13.10
C PRO A 166 2.50 -9.59 -13.24
N TYR A 167 1.46 -8.83 -13.57
CA TYR A 167 0.09 -9.36 -13.75
C TYR A 167 -0.18 -9.84 -15.18
N PHE A 168 0.76 -9.64 -16.12
CA PHE A 168 0.72 -10.14 -17.49
C PHE A 168 1.69 -11.32 -17.65
#